data_AF-A0A8T4Q8G9-F1
#
_entry.id   AF-A0A8T4Q8G9-F1
#
_cell.length_a   1.000
_cell.length_b   1.000
_cell.length_c   1.000
_cell.angle_alpha   90.00
_cell.angle_beta   90.00
_cell.angle_gamma   90.00
#
_symmetry.space_group_name_H-M   'P 1'
#
loop_
_entity.id
_entity.type
_entity.pdbx_description
1 polymer ?
#
loop_
_entity_poly.entity_id
_entity_poly.type
_entity_poly.pdbx_seq_one_letter_code
_entity_poly.pdbx_strand_id
1 'polypeptide(L)'
;MQILIDNELGNLEEYFPIAKKKICQLEIKLREKYGMRDEKILGINMGNSFVDDISTCLRNNVGGLARVLKLMKLSFGKRFLELGCGGFPYSPDNVGNFRSTNWEPWLCRILNEVGYHVIGIDLGELDYESFECYGGVNAIDLRDSLAYRKIPNASLDVVYLGLLFSGSPTLGEILDERKIKKHEFFENLIEDLSPKMKNNGIIYQHLLYKY
;
A
#
# COMPACT_ATOMS: atom_id res chain seq x y z
N MET A 1 5.47 -1.53 -20.57
CA MET A 1 5.23 -1.02 -19.21
C MET A 1 5.03 0.48 -19.30
N GLN A 2 4.18 1.04 -18.46
CA GLN A 2 3.98 2.49 -18.34
C GLN A 2 4.34 2.92 -16.92
N ILE A 3 4.99 4.08 -16.79
CA ILE A 3 5.19 4.75 -15.50
C ILE A 3 4.19 5.90 -15.46
N LEU A 4 3.46 6.02 -14.36
CA LEU A 4 2.47 7.08 -14.14
C LEU A 4 2.76 7.80 -12.82
N ILE A 5 2.69 9.12 -12.87
CA ILE A 5 2.72 10.01 -11.70
C ILE A 5 1.33 10.66 -11.51
N ASP A 6 1.03 11.19 -10.32
CA ASP A 6 -0.31 11.74 -9.99
C ASP A 6 -0.91 12.65 -11.08
N ASN A 7 -0.10 13.56 -11.64
CA ASN A 7 -0.57 14.52 -12.64
C ASN A 7 -0.99 13.88 -13.96
N GLU A 8 -0.47 12.69 -14.27
CA GLU A 8 -0.76 11.94 -15.50
C GLU A 8 -1.97 11.02 -15.33
N LEU A 9 -2.37 10.73 -14.09
CA LEU A 9 -3.52 9.88 -13.84
C LEU A 9 -4.82 10.55 -14.28
N GLY A 10 -4.88 11.89 -14.34
CA GLY A 10 -6.06 12.66 -14.74
C GLY A 10 -7.21 12.64 -13.72
N ASN A 11 -8.39 13.10 -14.11
CA ASN A 11 -9.54 13.29 -13.19
C ASN A 11 -10.03 11.97 -12.55
N LEU A 12 -10.30 11.99 -11.24
CA LEU A 12 -10.79 10.85 -10.44
C LEU A 12 -12.28 10.96 -10.04
N GLU A 13 -12.98 12.01 -10.45
CA GLU A 13 -14.37 12.31 -10.04
C GLU A 13 -15.34 11.14 -10.23
N GLU A 14 -15.22 10.38 -11.33
CA GLU A 14 -16.08 9.22 -11.58
C GLU A 14 -15.78 8.02 -10.65
N TYR A 15 -14.56 7.92 -10.12
CA TYR A 15 -14.12 6.80 -9.27
C TYR A 15 -14.40 7.04 -7.79
N PHE A 16 -14.44 8.30 -7.35
CA PHE A 16 -14.69 8.65 -5.95
C PHE A 16 -16.02 8.11 -5.41
N PRO A 17 -17.18 8.24 -6.10
CA PRO A 17 -18.44 7.65 -5.64
C PRO A 17 -18.37 6.13 -5.51
N ILE A 18 -17.68 5.46 -6.44
CA ILE A 18 -17.51 4.00 -6.43
C ILE A 18 -16.65 3.58 -5.23
N ALA A 19 -15.51 4.25 -5.03
CA ALA A 19 -14.62 4.00 -3.92
C ALA A 19 -15.31 4.19 -2.57
N LYS A 20 -16.04 5.31 -2.39
CA LYS A 20 -16.83 5.59 -1.18
C LYS A 20 -17.84 4.48 -0.91
N LYS A 21 -18.61 4.07 -1.93
CA LYS A 21 -19.59 2.99 -1.80
C LYS A 21 -18.95 1.67 -1.34
N LYS A 22 -17.81 1.30 -1.92
CA LYS A 22 -17.07 0.08 -1.55
C LYS A 22 -16.55 0.13 -0.12
N ILE A 23 -16.01 1.27 0.30
CA ILE A 23 -15.55 1.49 1.67
C ILE A 23 -16.70 1.39 2.67
N CYS A 24 -17.84 2.03 2.41
CA CYS A 24 -19.01 1.89 3.28
C CYS A 24 -19.50 0.44 3.38
N GLN A 25 -19.52 -0.30 2.26
CA GLN A 25 -19.89 -1.72 2.26
C GLN A 25 -18.91 -2.58 3.09
N LEU A 26 -17.61 -2.28 2.99
CA LEU A 26 -16.59 -2.97 3.77
C LEU A 26 -16.71 -2.65 5.26
N GLU A 27 -16.95 -1.38 5.61
CA GLU A 27 -17.15 -0.96 6.99
C GLU A 27 -18.33 -1.71 7.64
N ILE A 28 -19.47 -1.82 6.95
CA ILE A 28 -20.63 -2.60 7.41
C ILE A 28 -20.25 -4.07 7.64
N LYS A 29 -19.59 -4.71 6.67
CA LYS A 29 -19.15 -6.11 6.80
C LYS A 29 -18.22 -6.33 7.97
N LEU A 30 -17.27 -5.42 8.21
CA LEU A 30 -16.33 -5.52 9.32
C LEU A 30 -17.05 -5.35 10.67
N ARG A 31 -17.99 -4.40 10.77
CA ARG A 31 -18.83 -4.23 11.96
C ARG A 31 -19.62 -5.50 12.27
N GLU A 32 -20.25 -6.11 11.26
CA GLU A 32 -20.97 -7.37 11.39
C GLU A 32 -20.05 -8.52 11.84
N LYS A 33 -18.91 -8.71 11.15
CA LYS A 33 -17.95 -9.79 11.41
C LYS A 33 -17.42 -9.77 12.85
N TYR A 34 -17.18 -8.58 13.40
CA TYR A 34 -16.61 -8.42 14.73
C TYR A 34 -17.66 -8.06 15.80
N GLY A 35 -18.95 -8.12 15.48
CA GLY A 35 -20.05 -7.87 16.43
C GLY A 35 -20.07 -6.44 16.99
N MET A 36 -19.57 -5.46 16.25
CA MET A 36 -19.41 -4.08 16.70
C MET A 36 -20.71 -3.28 16.49
N ARG A 37 -21.36 -2.84 17.58
CA ARG A 37 -22.55 -1.98 17.55
C ARG A 37 -22.16 -0.50 17.65
N ASP A 38 -22.45 0.22 16.57
CA ASP A 38 -22.64 1.66 16.35
C ASP A 38 -21.82 2.77 17.04
N GLU A 39 -21.05 2.59 18.12
CA GLU A 39 -20.40 3.75 18.76
C GLU A 39 -18.94 3.62 19.19
N LYS A 40 -18.29 2.47 19.03
CA LYS A 40 -16.83 2.38 19.21
C LYS A 40 -16.24 1.39 18.25
N ILE A 41 -15.63 1.91 17.20
CA ILE A 41 -14.66 1.16 16.42
C ILE A 41 -13.36 1.23 17.19
N LEU A 42 -13.31 0.40 18.22
CA LEU A 42 -12.08 0.04 18.87
C LEU A 42 -11.35 -0.89 17.91
N GLY A 43 -10.12 -0.50 17.61
CA GLY A 43 -9.15 -1.35 16.93
C GLY A 43 -9.16 -2.72 17.56
N ILE A 44 -8.95 -3.70 16.70
CA ILE A 44 -8.93 -5.11 17.01
C ILE A 44 -8.06 -5.31 18.27
N ASN A 45 -8.75 -5.46 19.40
CA ASN A 45 -8.32 -5.95 20.70
C ASN A 45 -6.81 -5.80 21.04
N MET A 46 -6.32 -4.57 21.23
CA MET A 46 -4.96 -4.33 21.74
C MET A 46 -5.02 -3.26 22.83
N GLY A 47 -4.61 -3.64 24.03
CA GLY A 47 -4.75 -2.85 25.26
C GLY A 47 -4.26 -1.41 25.14
N ASN A 48 -5.10 -0.51 25.63
CA ASN A 48 -4.84 0.86 26.09
C ASN A 48 -4.04 1.79 25.16
N SER A 49 -4.73 2.88 24.80
CA SER A 49 -4.28 4.18 24.30
C SER A 49 -4.06 4.34 22.78
N PHE A 50 -4.92 5.20 22.22
CA PHE A 50 -4.98 5.74 20.85
C PHE A 50 -5.09 4.71 19.72
N VAL A 51 -6.34 4.37 19.39
CA VAL A 51 -6.68 3.67 18.15
C VAL A 51 -7.36 4.68 17.24
N ASP A 52 -6.83 4.93 16.04
CA ASP A 52 -7.68 5.57 15.03
C ASP A 52 -8.82 4.59 14.71
N ASP A 53 -10.05 5.09 14.74
CA ASP A 53 -11.24 4.37 14.31
C ASP A 53 -10.98 3.72 12.93
N ILE A 54 -11.21 2.40 12.78
CA ILE A 54 -11.12 1.67 11.49
C ILE A 54 -11.86 2.43 10.39
N SER A 55 -13.00 3.07 10.69
CA SER A 55 -13.68 3.92 9.70
C SER A 55 -12.85 5.11 9.28
N THR A 56 -12.10 5.73 10.18
CA THR A 56 -11.16 6.81 9.82
C THR A 56 -10.08 6.27 8.91
N CYS A 57 -9.50 5.11 9.22
CA CYS A 57 -8.51 4.47 8.35
C CYS A 57 -9.07 4.13 6.96
N LEU A 58 -10.29 3.57 6.91
CA LEU A 58 -10.98 3.27 5.65
C LEU A 58 -11.29 4.55 4.87
N ARG A 59 -11.84 5.58 5.52
CA ARG A 59 -12.18 6.87 4.90
C ARG A 59 -10.94 7.58 4.34
N ASN A 60 -9.82 7.53 5.04
CA ASN A 60 -8.55 8.10 4.58
C ASN A 60 -8.05 7.41 3.29
N ASN A 61 -8.44 6.15 3.06
CA ASN A 61 -8.06 5.37 1.89
C ASN A 61 -9.01 5.50 0.69
N VAL A 62 -10.07 6.31 0.76
CA VAL A 62 -10.95 6.58 -0.40
C VAL A 62 -10.16 7.07 -1.60
N GLY A 63 -9.20 7.97 -1.38
CA GLY A 63 -8.34 8.50 -2.44
C GLY A 63 -7.39 7.47 -3.03
N GLY A 64 -6.84 6.57 -2.21
CA GLY A 64 -6.01 5.45 -2.68
C GLY A 64 -6.83 4.48 -3.53
N LEU A 65 -7.99 4.06 -3.02
CA LEU A 65 -8.89 3.15 -3.73
C LEU A 65 -9.36 3.75 -5.08
N ALA A 66 -9.75 5.02 -5.12
CA ALA A 66 -10.17 5.67 -6.37
C ALA A 66 -9.08 5.64 -7.45
N ARG A 67 -7.82 5.87 -7.07
CA ARG A 67 -6.67 5.77 -7.98
C ARG A 67 -6.51 4.35 -8.52
N VAL A 68 -6.54 3.35 -7.63
CA VAL A 68 -6.39 1.95 -8.03
C VAL A 68 -7.53 1.50 -8.94
N LEU A 69 -8.78 1.87 -8.63
CA LEU A 69 -9.94 1.57 -9.47
C LEU A 69 -9.77 2.13 -10.89
N LYS A 70 -9.19 3.34 -11.03
CA LYS A 70 -8.87 3.93 -12.32
C LYS A 70 -7.74 3.20 -13.04
N LEU A 71 -6.60 2.99 -12.36
CA LEU A 71 -5.45 2.27 -12.90
C LEU A 71 -5.84 0.87 -13.41
N MET A 72 -6.69 0.20 -12.64
CA MET A 72 -7.18 -1.13 -12.96
C MET A 72 -8.35 -1.14 -13.94
N LYS A 73 -8.91 0.02 -14.29
CA LYS A 73 -10.11 0.18 -15.13
C LYS A 73 -11.28 -0.69 -14.63
N LEU A 74 -11.47 -0.72 -13.31
CA LEU A 74 -12.49 -1.55 -12.62
C LEU A 74 -12.38 -3.07 -12.88
N SER A 75 -11.24 -3.56 -13.37
CA SER A 75 -11.02 -4.99 -13.62
C SER A 75 -10.51 -5.69 -12.37
N PHE A 76 -11.39 -6.47 -11.74
CA PHE A 76 -11.06 -7.32 -10.58
C PHE A 76 -10.21 -8.54 -11.01
N GLY A 77 -9.52 -9.18 -10.07
CA GLY A 77 -8.60 -10.30 -10.32
C GLY A 77 -7.23 -9.93 -10.90
N LYS A 78 -6.97 -8.65 -11.17
CA LYS A 78 -5.63 -8.17 -11.53
C LYS A 78 -4.65 -8.29 -10.36
N ARG A 79 -3.38 -8.54 -10.66
CA ARG A 79 -2.29 -8.62 -9.67
C ARG A 79 -1.74 -7.23 -9.38
N PHE A 80 -1.88 -6.82 -8.13
CA PHE A 80 -1.50 -5.52 -7.61
C PHE A 80 -0.38 -5.69 -6.58
N LEU A 81 0.74 -5.00 -6.76
CA LEU A 81 1.79 -4.90 -5.75
C LEU A 81 1.75 -3.51 -5.13
N GLU A 82 1.70 -3.42 -3.80
CA GLU A 82 2.00 -2.20 -3.06
C GLU A 82 3.33 -2.37 -2.34
N LEU A 83 4.30 -1.50 -2.68
CA LEU A 83 5.61 -1.47 -2.04
C LEU A 83 5.66 -0.33 -1.03
N GLY A 84 6.15 -0.63 0.17
CA GLY A 84 6.05 0.28 1.30
C GLY A 84 4.60 0.39 1.80
N CYS A 85 3.86 -0.72 1.85
CA CYS A 85 2.43 -0.72 2.16
C CYS A 85 2.09 -0.39 3.62
N GLY A 86 3.09 -0.29 4.51
CA GLY A 86 2.89 -0.26 5.95
C GLY A 86 2.84 -1.66 6.57
N GLY A 87 2.87 -1.75 7.89
CA GLY A 87 2.96 -3.03 8.62
C GLY A 87 2.46 -2.97 10.06
N PHE A 88 2.22 -4.14 10.66
CA PHE A 88 1.78 -4.31 12.04
C PHE A 88 2.19 -5.68 12.62
N PRO A 89 2.60 -5.78 13.90
CA PRO A 89 2.90 -4.68 14.81
C PRO A 89 4.14 -3.89 14.35
N TYR A 90 4.24 -2.64 14.79
CA TYR A 90 5.41 -1.82 14.50
C TYR A 90 6.67 -2.46 15.09
N SER A 91 7.73 -2.60 14.29
CA SER A 91 9.01 -3.09 14.80
C SER A 91 9.55 -2.12 15.86
N PRO A 92 9.94 -2.61 17.06
CA PRO A 92 10.44 -1.78 18.16
C PRO A 92 11.78 -1.09 17.86
N ASP A 93 12.50 -1.52 16.81
CA ASP A 93 13.79 -0.94 16.41
C ASP A 93 13.65 0.27 15.46
N ASN A 94 12.42 0.60 15.01
CA ASN A 94 12.17 1.74 14.14
C ASN A 94 11.77 2.99 14.93
N VAL A 95 12.64 3.98 14.83
CA VAL A 95 12.63 5.33 15.40
C VAL A 95 11.21 5.93 15.59
N GLY A 96 10.86 6.19 16.85
CA GLY A 96 9.77 7.09 17.23
C GLY A 96 8.47 6.40 17.63
N ASN A 97 7.81 6.93 18.67
CA ASN A 97 6.53 6.48 19.23
C ASN A 97 5.32 6.60 18.26
N PHE A 98 5.47 6.26 16.98
CA PHE A 98 4.39 6.30 15.99
C PHE A 98 3.56 5.02 16.04
N ARG A 99 2.89 4.79 17.18
CA ARG A 99 1.83 3.78 17.31
C ARG A 99 0.54 4.25 16.63
N SER A 100 0.61 4.62 15.35
CA SER A 100 -0.56 5.05 14.61
C SER A 100 -0.95 3.98 13.60
N THR A 101 -2.22 3.57 13.69
CA THR A 101 -2.88 2.69 12.73
C THR A 101 -2.85 3.25 11.30
N ASN A 102 -2.47 4.52 11.08
CA ASN A 102 -2.32 5.12 9.75
C ASN A 102 -1.21 4.49 8.90
N TRP A 103 -0.28 3.75 9.52
CA TRP A 103 0.84 3.08 8.85
C TRP A 103 0.62 1.57 8.68
N GLU A 104 -0.60 1.10 8.89
CA GLU A 104 -0.99 -0.28 8.57
C GLU A 104 -1.38 -0.40 7.08
N PRO A 105 -1.34 -1.61 6.50
CA PRO A 105 -1.59 -1.85 5.08
C PRO A 105 -3.07 -1.79 4.69
N TRP A 106 -3.74 -0.69 5.01
CA TRP A 106 -5.17 -0.49 4.79
C TRP A 106 -5.57 -0.56 3.32
N LEU A 107 -4.79 0.02 2.41
CA LEU A 107 -5.10 -0.05 0.98
C LEU A 107 -5.05 -1.51 0.48
N CYS A 108 -4.01 -2.27 0.86
CA CYS A 108 -3.94 -3.70 0.60
C CYS A 108 -5.16 -4.47 1.12
N ARG A 109 -5.53 -4.26 2.39
CA ARG A 109 -6.71 -4.90 3.01
C ARG A 109 -7.99 -4.59 2.24
N ILE A 110 -8.22 -3.31 1.90
CA ILE A 110 -9.39 -2.87 1.14
C ILE A 110 -9.41 -3.54 -0.24
N LEU A 111 -8.28 -3.57 -0.95
CA LEU A 111 -8.21 -4.14 -2.29
C LEU A 111 -8.43 -5.66 -2.29
N ASN A 112 -7.88 -6.36 -1.29
CA ASN A 112 -8.10 -7.79 -1.11
C ASN A 112 -9.60 -8.10 -0.93
N GLU A 113 -10.28 -7.34 -0.06
CA GLU A 113 -11.72 -7.47 0.17
C GLU A 113 -12.58 -7.09 -1.04
N VAL A 114 -12.08 -6.19 -1.89
CA VAL A 114 -12.74 -5.81 -3.15
C VAL A 114 -12.51 -6.85 -4.27
N GLY A 115 -11.62 -7.83 -4.08
CA GLY A 115 -11.39 -8.95 -5.00
C GLY A 115 -10.19 -8.78 -5.94
N TYR A 116 -9.21 -7.96 -5.57
CA TYR A 116 -7.92 -7.92 -6.25
C TYR A 116 -6.96 -8.98 -5.70
N HIS A 117 -6.01 -9.42 -6.52
CA HIS A 117 -4.89 -10.23 -6.04
C HIS A 117 -3.79 -9.29 -5.57
N VAL A 118 -3.77 -9.04 -4.26
CA VAL A 118 -2.87 -8.06 -3.64
C VAL A 118 -1.61 -8.74 -3.14
N ILE A 119 -0.47 -8.10 -3.41
CA ILE A 119 0.83 -8.39 -2.84
C ILE A 119 1.28 -7.15 -2.06
N GLY A 120 1.53 -7.28 -0.76
CA GLY A 120 2.12 -6.22 0.05
C GLY A 120 3.58 -6.51 0.38
N ILE A 121 4.45 -5.51 0.23
CA ILE A 121 5.85 -5.59 0.67
C ILE A 121 6.15 -4.38 1.53
N ASP A 122 6.72 -4.60 2.71
CA ASP A 122 7.14 -3.52 3.59
C ASP A 122 8.38 -3.93 4.43
N LEU A 123 9.02 -2.94 5.04
CA LEU A 123 10.06 -3.16 6.04
C LEU A 123 9.46 -3.64 7.38
N GLY A 124 8.23 -3.22 7.69
CA GLY A 124 7.48 -3.65 8.86
C GLY A 124 7.01 -5.12 8.79
N GLU A 125 6.46 -5.62 9.91
CA GLU A 125 5.90 -6.96 9.99
C GLU A 125 4.56 -7.05 9.24
N LEU A 126 4.34 -8.17 8.53
CA LEU A 126 3.13 -8.41 7.74
C LEU A 126 2.52 -9.81 7.99
N ASP A 127 3.09 -10.61 8.88
CA ASP A 127 2.76 -12.04 9.05
C ASP A 127 1.30 -12.30 9.49
N TYR A 128 0.57 -11.26 9.89
CA TYR A 128 -0.82 -11.30 10.34
C TYR A 128 -1.84 -10.98 9.23
N GLU A 129 -1.37 -10.60 8.03
CA GLU A 129 -2.25 -10.20 6.94
C GLU A 129 -2.86 -11.39 6.18
N SER A 130 -4.08 -11.19 5.66
CA SER A 130 -4.82 -12.22 4.93
C SER A 130 -4.52 -12.27 3.42
N PHE A 131 -3.70 -11.34 2.92
CA PHE A 131 -3.28 -11.26 1.53
C PHE A 131 -1.81 -11.73 1.37
N GLU A 132 -1.35 -11.96 0.13
CA GLU A 132 0.05 -12.34 -0.13
C GLU A 132 0.97 -11.20 0.34
N CYS A 133 1.85 -11.45 1.30
CA CYS A 133 2.66 -10.38 1.89
C CYS A 133 4.06 -10.82 2.28
N TYR A 134 4.97 -9.84 2.33
CA TYR A 134 6.37 -10.03 2.70
C TYR A 134 6.86 -8.86 3.55
N GLY A 135 6.92 -9.05 4.86
CA GLY A 135 7.47 -8.08 5.81
C GLY A 135 8.99 -8.20 5.95
N GLY A 136 9.63 -7.22 6.61
CA GLY A 136 11.08 -7.20 6.84
C GLY A 136 11.90 -6.96 5.56
N VAL A 137 11.29 -6.40 4.51
CA VAL A 137 11.93 -6.18 3.22
C VAL A 137 12.26 -4.70 3.04
N ASN A 138 13.57 -4.40 3.00
CA ASN A 138 14.03 -3.08 2.61
C ASN A 138 13.88 -2.91 1.09
N ALA A 139 13.13 -1.88 0.65
CA ALA A 139 12.90 -1.59 -0.76
C ALA A 139 14.19 -1.30 -1.54
N ILE A 140 15.26 -0.83 -0.87
CA ILE A 140 16.58 -0.62 -1.49
C ILE A 140 17.23 -1.95 -1.89
N ASP A 141 16.98 -3.00 -1.13
CA ASP A 141 17.55 -4.34 -1.33
C ASP A 141 16.52 -5.28 -1.99
N LEU A 142 15.51 -4.71 -2.68
CA LEU A 142 14.36 -5.46 -3.19
C LEU A 142 14.79 -6.62 -4.09
N ARG A 143 15.69 -6.39 -5.05
CA ARG A 143 16.15 -7.40 -6.03
C ARG A 143 16.67 -8.68 -5.38
N ASP A 144 17.33 -8.54 -4.24
CA ASP A 144 17.97 -9.65 -3.52
C ASP A 144 17.04 -10.33 -2.49
N SER A 145 15.89 -9.71 -2.23
CA SER A 145 14.91 -10.20 -1.27
C SER A 145 14.23 -11.50 -1.71
N LEU A 146 13.77 -12.29 -0.74
CA LEU A 146 12.90 -13.44 -1.01
C LEU A 146 11.58 -13.03 -1.65
N ALA A 147 11.03 -11.88 -1.26
CA ALA A 147 9.79 -11.33 -1.79
C ALA A 147 9.87 -11.15 -3.31
N TYR A 148 10.92 -10.50 -3.79
CA TYR A 148 11.14 -10.28 -5.22
C TYR A 148 11.29 -11.59 -6.01
N ARG A 149 11.98 -12.57 -5.44
CA ARG A 149 12.15 -13.90 -6.06
C ARG A 149 10.83 -14.67 -6.17
N LYS A 150 9.91 -14.51 -5.22
CA LYS A 150 8.61 -15.17 -5.22
C LYS A 150 7.63 -14.57 -6.22
N ILE A 151 7.78 -13.29 -6.56
CA ILE A 151 6.96 -12.66 -7.61
C ILE A 151 7.42 -13.16 -8.99
N PRO A 152 6.56 -13.82 -9.78
CA PRO A 152 6.94 -14.28 -11.11
C PRO A 152 7.18 -13.13 -12.08
N ASN A 153 8.05 -13.33 -13.07
CA ASN A 153 8.22 -12.37 -14.15
C ASN A 153 6.92 -12.22 -14.96
N ALA A 154 6.72 -11.03 -15.54
CA ALA A 154 5.53 -10.69 -16.32
C ALA A 154 4.19 -11.03 -15.65
N SER A 155 4.09 -10.85 -14.33
CA SER A 155 2.90 -11.21 -13.56
C SER A 155 2.12 -10.01 -13.03
N LEU A 156 2.77 -8.87 -12.81
CA LEU A 156 2.15 -7.69 -12.19
C LEU A 156 1.41 -6.84 -13.21
N ASP A 157 0.15 -6.51 -12.90
CA ASP A 157 -0.64 -5.54 -13.67
C ASP A 157 -0.36 -4.12 -13.20
N VAL A 158 -0.24 -3.92 -11.89
CA VAL A 158 0.04 -2.61 -11.28
C VAL A 158 1.03 -2.76 -10.13
N VAL A 159 1.99 -1.84 -10.06
CA VAL A 159 2.79 -1.56 -8.86
C VAL A 159 2.42 -0.17 -8.35
N TYR A 160 2.16 -0.06 -7.06
CA TYR A 160 1.77 1.16 -6.39
C TYR A 160 2.83 1.54 -5.36
N LEU A 161 3.42 2.71 -5.53
CA LEU A 161 4.54 3.22 -4.72
C LEU A 161 4.09 4.39 -3.83
N GLY A 162 2.83 4.33 -3.36
CA GLY A 162 2.16 5.46 -2.74
C GLY A 162 2.84 5.93 -1.45
N LEU A 163 2.72 5.14 -0.39
CA LEU A 163 3.27 5.47 0.92
C LEU A 163 4.81 5.55 0.93
N LEU A 164 5.47 4.73 0.11
CA LEU A 164 6.92 4.69 0.01
C LEU A 164 7.53 6.07 -0.27
N PHE A 165 7.00 6.81 -1.25
CA PHE A 165 7.58 8.11 -1.66
C PHE A 165 6.88 9.33 -1.06
N SER A 166 5.66 9.18 -0.55
CA SER A 166 4.80 10.28 -0.06
C SER A 166 4.84 10.52 1.46
N GLY A 167 5.55 9.69 2.22
CA GLY A 167 5.63 9.90 3.66
C GLY A 167 6.42 8.89 4.48
N SER A 168 7.01 7.86 3.87
CA SER A 168 7.81 6.87 4.60
C SER A 168 8.84 7.55 5.50
N PRO A 169 8.72 7.45 6.85
CA PRO A 169 9.65 8.10 7.77
C PRO A 169 11.05 7.48 7.63
N THR A 170 11.11 6.18 7.35
CA THR A 170 12.36 5.42 7.32
C THR A 170 13.07 5.50 5.97
N LEU A 171 12.35 5.70 4.85
CA LEU A 171 13.01 5.75 3.53
C LEU A 171 14.04 6.88 3.44
N GLY A 172 13.70 8.08 3.93
CA GLY A 172 14.60 9.23 3.89
C GLY A 172 15.90 8.97 4.67
N GLU A 173 15.77 8.45 5.88
CA GLU A 173 16.90 8.11 6.75
C GLU A 173 17.83 7.08 6.09
N ILE A 174 17.28 5.98 5.55
CA ILE A 174 18.09 4.95 4.92
C ILE A 174 18.79 5.49 3.65
N LEU A 175 18.11 6.31 2.84
CA LEU A 175 18.72 6.92 1.66
C LEU A 175 19.89 7.83 2.04
N ASP A 176 19.73 8.65 3.08
CA ASP A 176 20.77 9.54 3.59
C ASP A 176 21.97 8.77 4.15
N GLU A 177 21.72 7.74 4.98
CA GLU A 177 22.74 6.85 5.54
C GLU A 177 23.56 6.15 4.45
N ARG A 178 22.88 5.63 3.42
CA ARG A 178 23.52 4.95 2.30
C ARG A 178 24.04 5.90 1.23
N LYS A 179 23.82 7.22 1.38
CA LYS A 179 24.20 8.27 0.42
C LYS A 179 23.62 8.05 -0.97
N ILE A 180 22.43 7.46 -1.05
CA ILE A 180 21.71 7.18 -2.30
C ILE A 180 20.76 8.35 -2.58
N LYS A 181 20.81 8.90 -3.78
CA LYS A 181 19.87 9.97 -4.15
C LYS A 181 18.49 9.37 -4.42
N LYS A 182 17.43 10.06 -4.00
CA LYS A 182 16.03 9.58 -4.19
C LYS A 182 15.68 9.23 -5.65
N HIS A 183 16.22 9.97 -6.62
CA HIS A 183 16.01 9.70 -8.05
C HIS A 183 16.73 8.43 -8.52
N GLU A 184 17.97 8.22 -8.07
CA GLU A 184 18.76 7.03 -8.35
C GLU A 184 18.08 5.79 -7.76
N PHE A 185 17.57 5.88 -6.52
CA PHE A 185 16.76 4.83 -5.92
C PHE A 185 15.52 4.52 -6.76
N PHE A 186 14.79 5.54 -7.23
CA PHE A 186 13.62 5.33 -8.07
C PHE A 186 13.98 4.66 -9.40
N GLU A 187 15.03 5.10 -10.08
CA GLU A 187 15.49 4.49 -11.34
C GLU A 187 15.87 3.02 -11.16
N ASN A 188 16.65 2.69 -10.11
CA ASN A 188 17.01 1.31 -9.78
C ASN A 188 15.77 0.46 -9.47
N LEU A 189 14.82 1.02 -8.72
CA LEU A 189 13.57 0.33 -8.41
C LEU A 189 12.73 0.05 -9.67
N ILE A 190 12.70 0.97 -10.64
CA ILE A 190 12.05 0.73 -11.93
C ILE A 190 12.77 -0.36 -12.71
N GLU A 191 14.09 -0.39 -12.73
CA GLU A 191 14.86 -1.47 -13.37
C GLU A 191 14.51 -2.83 -12.76
N ASP A 192 14.51 -2.91 -11.43
CA ASP A 192 14.20 -4.15 -10.72
C ASP A 192 12.77 -4.61 -10.97
N LEU A 193 11.80 -3.71 -10.96
CA LEU A 193 10.39 -4.05 -11.17
C LEU A 193 10.05 -4.39 -12.63
N SER A 194 10.80 -3.84 -13.60
CA SER A 194 10.48 -3.97 -15.04
C SER A 194 10.28 -5.42 -15.50
N PRO A 195 11.14 -6.40 -15.15
CA PRO A 195 10.92 -7.82 -15.47
C PRO A 195 9.66 -8.45 -14.83
N LYS A 196 9.16 -7.89 -13.73
CA LYS A 196 7.97 -8.39 -13.02
C LYS A 196 6.67 -7.89 -13.65
N MET A 197 6.72 -6.82 -14.42
CA MET A 197 5.56 -6.20 -15.05
C MET A 197 5.07 -6.97 -16.28
N LYS A 198 3.76 -7.12 -16.41
CA LYS A 198 3.12 -7.56 -17.66
C LYS A 198 3.35 -6.55 -18.79
N ASN A 199 3.12 -6.99 -20.02
CA ASN A 199 2.90 -6.08 -21.14
C ASN A 199 1.74 -5.13 -20.79
N ASN A 200 1.99 -3.82 -20.92
CA ASN A 200 1.10 -2.74 -20.48
C ASN A 200 0.85 -2.64 -18.96
N GLY A 201 1.66 -3.31 -18.13
CA GLY A 201 1.65 -3.10 -16.69
C GLY A 201 2.03 -1.67 -16.33
N ILE A 202 1.47 -1.17 -15.22
CA ILE A 202 1.64 0.22 -14.77
C ILE A 202 2.43 0.26 -13.47
N ILE A 203 3.46 1.10 -13.40
CA ILE A 203 4.06 1.51 -12.14
C ILE A 203 3.53 2.91 -11.82
N TYR A 204 2.87 3.04 -10.68
CA TYR A 204 2.25 4.28 -10.24
C TYR A 204 2.95 4.84 -8.99
N GLN A 205 3.34 6.11 -9.05
CA GLN A 205 3.92 6.83 -7.93
C GLN A 205 2.98 7.94 -7.48
N HIS A 206 2.62 7.92 -6.19
CA HIS A 206 1.84 9.00 -5.57
C HIS A 206 2.75 10.18 -5.23
N LEU A 207 2.47 11.33 -5.83
CA LEU A 207 3.23 12.60 -5.71
C LEU A 207 4.71 12.52 -6.12
N LEU A 208 5.07 13.30 -7.15
CA LEU A 208 6.45 13.74 -7.34
C LEU A 208 6.70 14.87 -6.35
N TYR A 209 7.59 14.65 -5.38
CA TYR A 209 8.40 15.77 -4.91
C TYR A 209 9.16 16.26 -6.14
N LYS A 210 8.81 17.45 -6.64
CA LYS A 210 9.58 18.11 -7.69
C LYS A 210 11.02 18.21 -7.20
N TYR A 211 11.93 17.70 -8.04
CA TYR A 211 13.38 17.80 -7.91
C TYR A 211 13.84 19.19 -7.47
#